data_AF-A0A2G2VES7-F1
#
_entry.id   AF-A0A2G2VES7-F1
#
_cell.length_a   1.000
_cell.length_b   1.000
_cell.length_c   1.000
_cell.angle_alpha   90.00
_cell.angle_beta   90.00
_cell.angle_gamma   90.00
#
_symmetry.space_group_name_H-M   'P 1'
#
loop_
_entity.id
_entity.type
_entity.pdbx_description
1 polymer ?
#
loop_
_entity_poly.entity_id
_entity_poly.type
_entity_poly.pdbx_seq_one_letter_code
_entity_poly.pdbx_strand_id
1 'polypeptide(L)'
;MEKQKGEVEDDEKKNTCLWMLPEVCVADILAFTTPLDVCRLSLVSTWLKSAADSDSVWAKFLPSDYRSVIAGSLTPIPEFPSLKELFVYLSHNHFLIDQGLKSFSLDKWTGKKCYFLSARDLNITWGDTPEYWGWTSLPESRFPEVARLEIVWWLEIWGTIRAGILSPLTSYTAYFVYKLEEDFYGFDTRYMEVSVGISGVESEMQVAYLHPEPQYVPEDSYESPYSPPSPYQAFARMDMGPWPAESDSFTFPKLRDDGWFELELGEYFTGNEDDCIELRMQDVKTGCTKRGLIVEGIEIRPSCM
;
A
#
# COMPACT_ATOMS: atom_id res chain seq x y z
N MET A 1 -57.35 49.30 -33.43
CA MET A 1 -56.14 49.37 -32.59
C MET A 1 -56.55 48.95 -31.19
N GLU A 2 -56.60 47.64 -30.96
CA GLU A 2 -56.80 47.07 -29.62
C GLU A 2 -55.43 46.77 -29.03
N LYS A 3 -55.19 47.27 -27.82
CA LYS A 3 -53.95 47.08 -27.06
C LYS A 3 -54.12 45.78 -26.26
N GLN A 4 -53.52 44.69 -26.71
CA GLN A 4 -53.35 43.49 -25.88
C GLN A 4 -52.37 43.83 -24.75
N LYS A 5 -52.87 43.70 -23.52
CA LYS A 5 -52.11 43.79 -22.29
C LYS A 5 -51.48 42.41 -22.09
N GLY A 6 -50.20 42.27 -22.41
CA GLY A 6 -49.45 41.06 -22.10
C GLY A 6 -49.34 40.94 -20.59
N GLU A 7 -49.94 39.89 -20.04
CA GLU A 7 -49.63 39.40 -18.70
C GLU A 7 -48.18 38.92 -18.71
N VAL A 8 -47.36 39.55 -17.88
CA VAL A 8 -46.03 39.04 -17.55
C VAL A 8 -46.27 38.00 -16.47
N GLU A 9 -46.26 36.73 -16.85
CA GLU A 9 -46.11 35.63 -15.90
C GLU A 9 -44.72 35.76 -15.25
N ASP A 10 -44.71 36.23 -14.00
CA ASP A 10 -43.55 36.23 -13.13
C ASP A 10 -43.31 34.78 -12.68
N ASP A 11 -42.57 34.04 -13.50
CA ASP A 11 -42.12 32.68 -13.19
C ASP A 11 -41.01 32.80 -12.13
N GLU A 12 -41.42 33.01 -10.87
CA GLU A 12 -40.54 32.92 -9.69
C GLU A 12 -39.94 31.50 -9.68
N LYS A 13 -38.77 31.34 -10.31
CA LYS A 13 -37.87 30.24 -10.01
C LYS A 13 -37.55 30.32 -8.52
N LYS A 14 -38.29 29.53 -7.73
CA LYS A 14 -37.96 29.24 -6.34
C LYS A 14 -36.59 28.58 -6.34
N ASN A 15 -35.55 29.40 -6.23
CA ASN A 15 -34.19 28.93 -6.04
C ASN A 15 -34.15 28.24 -4.68
N THR A 16 -34.19 26.92 -4.67
CA THR A 16 -33.84 26.14 -3.48
C THR A 16 -32.35 26.28 -3.24
N CYS A 17 -31.98 26.79 -2.07
CA CYS A 17 -30.60 27.02 -1.68
C CYS A 17 -30.22 26.00 -0.61
N LEU A 18 -28.95 25.59 -0.60
CA LEU A 18 -28.45 24.59 0.34
C LEU A 18 -28.78 24.94 1.79
N TRP A 19 -28.65 26.21 2.17
CA TRP A 19 -28.95 26.73 3.52
C TRP A 19 -30.42 26.61 3.96
N MET A 20 -31.34 26.25 3.06
CA MET A 20 -32.74 25.97 3.41
C MET A 20 -32.98 24.52 3.85
N LEU A 21 -31.99 23.64 3.69
CA LEU A 21 -32.09 22.26 4.14
C LEU A 21 -31.91 22.15 5.66
N PRO A 22 -32.53 21.17 6.33
CA PRO A 22 -32.18 20.80 7.70
C PRO A 22 -30.73 20.30 7.78
N GLU A 23 -30.09 20.51 8.93
CA GLU A 23 -28.71 20.08 9.18
C GLU A 23 -28.49 18.58 8.93
N VAL A 24 -29.46 17.75 9.31
CA VAL A 24 -29.43 16.29 9.08
C VAL A 24 -29.35 15.96 7.59
N CYS A 25 -30.12 16.65 6.74
CA CYS A 25 -30.09 16.43 5.30
C CYS A 25 -28.73 16.85 4.71
N VAL A 26 -28.11 17.88 5.25
CA VAL A 26 -26.77 18.30 4.82
C VAL A 26 -25.71 17.31 5.29
N ALA A 27 -25.79 16.83 6.54
CA ALA A 27 -24.91 15.77 7.03
C ALA A 27 -25.02 14.52 6.14
N ASP A 28 -26.22 14.11 5.74
CA ASP A 28 -26.42 13.00 4.81
C ASP A 28 -25.74 13.26 3.46
N ILE A 29 -25.90 14.45 2.89
CA ILE A 29 -25.20 14.84 1.64
C ILE A 29 -23.68 14.78 1.82
N LEU A 30 -23.16 15.35 2.92
CA LEU A 30 -21.73 15.36 3.23
C LEU A 30 -21.16 13.95 3.37
N ALA A 31 -21.93 13.02 3.92
CA ALA A 31 -21.53 11.62 4.11
C ALA A 31 -21.36 10.83 2.79
N PHE A 32 -21.84 11.36 1.66
CA PHE A 32 -21.59 10.83 0.31
C PHE A 32 -20.43 11.51 -0.42
N THR A 33 -19.70 12.41 0.23
CA THR A 33 -18.50 13.05 -0.31
C THR A 33 -17.23 12.42 0.28
N THR A 34 -16.07 13.05 0.14
CA THR A 34 -14.82 12.57 0.77
C THR A 34 -14.59 13.25 2.13
N PRO A 35 -13.84 12.61 3.06
CA PRO A 35 -13.37 13.28 4.28
C PRO A 35 -12.73 14.65 4.03
N LEU A 36 -11.97 14.77 2.92
CA LEU A 36 -11.35 16.01 2.50
C LEU A 36 -12.37 17.09 2.12
N ASP A 37 -13.39 16.73 1.35
CA ASP A 37 -14.45 17.67 0.94
C ASP A 37 -15.29 18.10 2.14
N VAL A 38 -15.61 17.19 3.06
CA VAL A 38 -16.28 17.54 4.33
C VAL A 38 -15.47 18.56 5.12
N CYS A 39 -14.15 18.36 5.23
CA CYS A 39 -13.28 19.32 5.91
C CYS A 39 -13.26 20.69 5.20
N ARG A 40 -13.21 20.72 3.87
CA ARG A 40 -13.26 21.97 3.08
C ARG A 40 -14.60 22.69 3.24
N LEU A 41 -15.71 21.97 3.16
CA LEU A 41 -17.06 22.52 3.28
C LEU A 41 -17.33 23.06 4.70
N SER A 42 -16.71 22.47 5.73
CA SER A 42 -16.79 22.96 7.11
C SER A 42 -16.25 24.40 7.27
N LEU A 43 -15.38 24.85 6.38
CA LEU A 43 -14.78 26.18 6.43
C LEU A 43 -15.65 27.27 5.80
N VAL A 44 -16.71 26.90 5.07
CA VAL A 44 -17.53 27.85 4.30
C VAL A 44 -18.52 28.60 5.19
N SER A 45 -19.09 27.95 6.21
CA SER A 45 -20.02 28.58 7.16
C SER A 45 -20.10 27.80 8.47
N THR A 46 -20.52 28.47 9.55
CA THR A 46 -20.74 27.83 10.86
C THR A 46 -21.80 26.73 10.81
N TRP A 47 -22.80 26.88 9.94
CA TRP A 47 -23.85 25.90 9.75
C TRP A 47 -23.34 24.63 9.05
N LEU A 48 -22.56 24.78 7.98
CA LEU A 48 -21.87 23.66 7.33
C LEU A 48 -20.86 23.00 8.26
N LYS A 49 -20.17 23.79 9.10
CA LYS A 49 -19.27 23.26 10.12
C LYS A 49 -20.00 22.33 11.08
N SER A 50 -21.16 22.75 11.60
CA SER A 50 -21.98 21.92 12.50
C SER A 50 -22.37 20.59 11.84
N ALA A 51 -22.88 20.65 10.61
CA ALA A 51 -23.24 19.44 9.85
C ALA A 51 -22.02 18.53 9.57
N ALA A 52 -20.87 19.12 9.23
CA ALA A 52 -19.62 18.41 8.93
C ALA A 52 -18.96 17.77 10.16
N ASP A 53 -19.19 18.31 11.35
CA ASP A 53 -18.67 17.78 12.61
C ASP A 53 -19.58 16.68 13.20
N SER A 54 -20.74 16.40 12.57
CA SER A 54 -21.67 15.36 13.02
C SER A 54 -21.09 13.94 12.88
N ASP A 55 -21.22 13.13 13.94
CA ASP A 55 -20.81 11.72 13.95
C ASP A 55 -21.53 10.88 12.88
N SER A 56 -22.74 11.28 12.45
CA SER A 56 -23.44 10.57 11.36
C SER A 56 -22.66 10.60 10.04
N VAL A 57 -21.86 11.65 9.81
CA VAL A 57 -20.98 11.80 8.64
C VAL A 57 -19.78 10.87 8.79
N TRP A 58 -19.05 11.00 9.90
CA TRP A 58 -17.80 10.25 10.12
C TRP A 58 -18.03 8.75 10.32
N ALA A 59 -19.21 8.34 10.78
CA ALA A 59 -19.63 6.94 10.80
C ALA A 59 -19.67 6.29 9.40
N LYS A 60 -19.82 7.07 8.32
CA LYS A 60 -19.77 6.57 6.93
C LYS A 60 -18.35 6.45 6.38
N PHE A 61 -17.41 7.21 6.92
CA PHE A 61 -15.99 7.15 6.52
C PHE A 61 -15.20 6.10 7.30
N LEU A 62 -15.67 5.70 8.47
CA LEU A 62 -15.09 4.59 9.21
C LEU A 62 -15.52 3.24 8.62
N PRO A 63 -14.60 2.26 8.49
CA PRO A 63 -14.97 0.89 8.12
C PRO A 63 -15.98 0.31 9.11
N SER A 64 -16.96 -0.47 8.66
CA SER A 64 -18.03 -1.01 9.53
C SER A 64 -17.52 -1.86 10.70
N ASP A 65 -16.35 -2.48 10.54
CA ASP A 65 -15.69 -3.35 11.49
C ASP A 65 -14.57 -2.65 12.29
N TYR A 66 -14.46 -1.31 12.24
CA TYR A 66 -13.38 -0.56 12.92
C TYR A 66 -13.23 -0.92 14.40
N ARG A 67 -14.35 -1.17 15.10
CA ARG A 67 -14.35 -1.56 16.53
C ARG A 67 -13.65 -2.90 16.74
N SER A 68 -13.90 -3.86 15.87
CA SER A 68 -13.28 -5.19 15.93
C SER A 68 -11.78 -5.10 15.65
N VAL A 69 -11.38 -4.26 14.68
CA VAL A 69 -9.96 -4.01 14.37
C VAL A 69 -9.25 -3.36 15.57
N ILE A 70 -9.84 -2.32 16.17
CA ILE A 70 -9.30 -1.65 17.36
C ILE A 70 -9.19 -2.62 18.54
N ALA A 71 -10.18 -3.49 18.74
CA ALA A 71 -10.13 -4.49 19.80
C ALA A 71 -8.99 -5.51 19.62
N GLY A 72 -8.52 -5.71 18.39
CA GLY A 72 -7.35 -6.53 18.07
C GLY A 72 -6.01 -5.83 18.22
N SER A 73 -5.98 -4.55 18.61
CA SER A 73 -4.75 -3.78 18.81
C SER A 73 -3.93 -4.29 19.99
N LEU A 74 -2.62 -4.37 19.83
CA LEU A 74 -1.69 -4.70 20.91
C LEU A 74 -1.59 -3.59 21.96
N THR A 75 -1.75 -2.34 21.54
CA THR A 75 -1.71 -1.16 22.41
C THR A 75 -3.10 -0.56 22.56
N PRO A 76 -3.52 -0.17 23.78
CA PRO A 76 -4.81 0.49 23.98
C PRO A 76 -4.93 1.74 23.11
N ILE A 77 -5.97 1.79 22.28
CA ILE A 77 -6.31 2.99 21.53
C ILE A 77 -7.07 3.95 22.47
N PRO A 78 -6.74 5.24 22.49
CA PRO A 78 -7.45 6.22 23.31
C PRO A 78 -8.95 6.27 22.99
N GLU A 79 -9.76 6.62 23.97
CA GLU A 79 -11.16 6.97 23.72
C GLU A 79 -11.24 8.41 23.18
N PHE A 80 -12.09 8.61 22.17
CA PHE A 80 -12.29 9.92 21.54
C PHE A 80 -13.74 10.40 21.74
N PRO A 81 -13.95 11.72 21.94
CA PRO A 81 -15.28 12.29 22.15
C PRO A 81 -16.13 12.34 20.86
N SER A 82 -15.53 12.19 19.68
CA SER A 82 -16.23 12.17 18.39
C SER A 82 -15.62 11.15 17.43
N LEU A 83 -16.41 10.67 16.48
CA LEU A 83 -15.94 9.78 15.41
C LEU A 83 -14.99 10.50 14.44
N LYS A 84 -15.11 11.83 14.34
CA LYS A 84 -14.15 12.67 13.60
C LYS A 84 -12.75 12.58 14.18
N GLU A 85 -12.63 12.75 15.49
CA GLU A 85 -11.33 12.67 16.16
C GLU A 85 -10.74 11.27 16.08
N LEU A 86 -11.57 10.23 16.23
CA LEU A 86 -11.16 8.85 16.01
C LEU A 86 -10.65 8.64 14.58
N PHE A 87 -11.38 9.10 13.56
CA PHE A 87 -10.97 9.00 12.17
C PHE A 87 -9.61 9.66 11.95
N VAL A 88 -9.45 10.91 12.40
CA VAL A 88 -8.18 11.65 12.28
C VAL A 88 -7.05 10.88 12.95
N TYR A 89 -7.27 10.32 14.14
CA TYR A 89 -6.27 9.51 14.83
C TYR A 89 -5.87 8.28 14.02
N LEU A 90 -6.83 7.49 13.53
CA LEU A 90 -6.58 6.28 12.74
C LEU A 90 -5.93 6.57 11.38
N SER A 91 -6.11 7.78 10.83
CA SER A 91 -5.49 8.20 9.58
C SER A 91 -4.06 8.71 9.72
N HIS A 92 -3.65 9.16 10.91
CA HIS A 92 -2.31 9.69 11.16
C HIS A 92 -1.44 8.74 11.99
N ASN A 93 -2.03 7.74 12.63
CA ASN A 93 -1.32 6.77 13.45
C ASN A 93 -1.61 5.37 12.93
N HIS A 94 -0.58 4.55 12.83
CA HIS A 94 -0.74 3.11 12.67
C HIS A 94 -0.65 2.44 14.04
N PHE A 95 -1.28 1.28 14.17
CA PHE A 95 -1.13 0.44 15.35
C PHE A 95 -0.98 -1.03 14.94
N LEU A 96 -0.35 -1.79 15.81
CA LEU A 96 -0.06 -3.19 15.57
C LEU A 96 -1.24 -4.08 15.96
N ILE A 97 -1.60 -4.99 15.07
CA ILE A 97 -2.63 -6.01 15.23
C ILE A 97 -2.02 -7.38 14.95
N ASP A 98 -2.82 -8.44 15.13
CA ASP A 98 -2.44 -9.82 14.79
C ASP A 98 -1.10 -10.23 15.40
N GLN A 99 -0.99 -10.09 16.72
CA GLN A 99 0.23 -10.39 17.49
C GLN A 99 1.46 -9.55 17.08
N GLY A 100 1.23 -8.42 16.40
CA GLY A 100 2.31 -7.53 15.98
C GLY A 100 2.83 -7.82 14.58
N LEU A 101 2.23 -8.77 13.87
CA LEU A 101 2.64 -9.16 12.54
C LEU A 101 2.11 -8.21 11.46
N LYS A 102 1.03 -7.48 11.76
CA LYS A 102 0.42 -6.52 10.83
C LYS A 102 0.25 -5.17 11.49
N SER A 103 0.36 -4.10 10.71
CA SER A 103 -0.06 -2.76 11.12
C SER A 103 -1.31 -2.33 10.38
N PHE A 104 -2.16 -1.55 11.05
CA PHE A 104 -3.39 -1.02 10.49
C PHE A 104 -3.42 0.50 10.61
N SER A 105 -3.94 1.16 9.58
CA SER A 105 -4.30 2.58 9.57
C SER A 105 -5.43 2.83 8.57
N LEU A 106 -5.94 4.06 8.50
CA LEU A 106 -6.89 4.47 7.46
C LEU A 106 -6.21 5.41 6.46
N ASP A 107 -6.55 5.28 5.19
CA ASP A 107 -6.22 6.29 4.21
C ASP A 107 -6.95 7.60 4.55
N LYS A 108 -6.18 8.67 4.70
CA LYS A 108 -6.68 9.98 5.13
C LYS A 108 -7.66 10.62 4.15
N TRP A 109 -7.64 10.23 2.88
CA TRP A 109 -8.45 10.86 1.84
C TRP A 109 -9.75 10.13 1.56
N THR A 110 -9.76 8.81 1.73
CA THR A 110 -10.88 7.93 1.38
C THR A 110 -11.51 7.23 2.59
N GLY A 111 -10.82 7.16 3.73
CA GLY A 111 -11.24 6.40 4.91
C GLY A 111 -11.14 4.89 4.74
N LYS A 112 -10.56 4.43 3.63
CA LYS A 112 -10.37 3.01 3.34
C LYS A 112 -9.22 2.45 4.18
N LYS A 113 -9.30 1.17 4.49
CA LYS A 113 -8.32 0.46 5.31
C LYS A 113 -6.96 0.43 4.61
N CYS A 114 -5.88 0.63 5.36
CA CYS A 114 -4.51 0.34 4.95
C CYS A 114 -3.95 -0.75 5.85
N TYR A 115 -3.23 -1.70 5.27
CA TYR A 115 -2.54 -2.75 6.02
C TYR A 115 -1.06 -2.76 5.68
N PHE A 116 -0.25 -3.17 6.63
CA PHE A 116 1.16 -3.47 6.40
C PHE A 116 1.45 -4.85 6.96
N LEU A 117 1.95 -5.76 6.12
CA LEU A 117 2.41 -7.08 6.53
C LEU A 117 3.90 -6.98 6.89
N SER A 118 4.27 -7.27 8.13
CA SER A 118 5.68 -7.24 8.55
C SER A 118 6.48 -8.33 7.86
N ALA A 119 7.81 -8.22 7.83
CA ALA A 119 8.68 -9.29 7.36
C ALA A 119 8.45 -10.63 8.07
N ARG A 120 8.03 -10.62 9.34
CA ARG A 120 7.65 -11.82 10.11
C ARG A 120 6.34 -12.47 9.66
N ASP A 121 5.50 -11.71 8.97
CA ASP A 121 4.24 -12.17 8.39
C ASP A 121 4.39 -12.64 6.94
N LEU A 122 5.58 -12.46 6.35
CA LEU A 122 5.90 -12.88 5.01
C LEU A 122 6.59 -14.25 5.01
N ASN A 123 6.39 -14.97 3.91
CA ASN A 123 7.12 -16.18 3.61
C ASN A 123 8.41 -15.80 2.89
N ILE A 124 9.53 -15.96 3.61
CA ILE A 124 10.87 -15.70 3.11
C ILE A 124 11.59 -17.05 2.96
N THR A 125 12.03 -17.38 1.75
CA THR A 125 12.76 -18.62 1.51
C THR A 125 14.07 -18.63 2.33
N TRP A 126 14.20 -19.65 3.19
CA TRP A 126 15.25 -19.78 4.21
C TRP A 126 15.30 -18.66 5.26
N GLY A 127 14.21 -17.92 5.49
CA GLY A 127 14.15 -16.82 6.46
C GLY A 127 14.50 -17.22 7.91
N ASP A 128 14.34 -18.49 8.26
CA ASP A 128 14.69 -19.04 9.58
C ASP A 128 16.11 -19.66 9.64
N THR A 129 16.89 -19.53 8.56
CA THR A 129 18.26 -20.05 8.44
C THR A 129 19.27 -18.93 8.70
N PRO A 130 19.95 -18.88 9.86
CA PRO A 130 20.80 -17.77 10.26
C PRO A 130 22.01 -17.52 9.34
N GLU A 131 22.43 -18.52 8.56
CA GLU A 131 23.49 -18.39 7.56
C GLU A 131 23.08 -17.47 6.39
N TYR A 132 21.78 -17.31 6.17
CA TYR A 132 21.22 -16.57 5.03
C TYR A 132 20.45 -15.33 5.47
N TRP A 133 19.79 -15.38 6.62
CA TRP A 133 18.95 -14.30 7.12
C TRP A 133 19.19 -14.03 8.60
N GLY A 134 19.36 -12.76 8.94
CA GLY A 134 19.33 -12.26 10.32
C GLY A 134 18.01 -11.58 10.62
N TRP A 135 17.55 -11.67 11.87
CA TRP A 135 16.42 -10.89 12.37
C TRP A 135 16.95 -9.83 13.33
N THR A 136 16.65 -8.56 13.05
CA THR A 136 17.18 -7.42 13.81
C THR A 136 16.09 -6.41 14.11
N SER A 137 16.35 -5.52 15.06
CA SER A 137 15.45 -4.42 15.41
C SER A 137 16.04 -3.10 14.93
N LEU A 138 15.23 -2.28 14.25
CA LEU A 138 15.62 -0.95 13.80
C LEU A 138 14.69 0.10 14.42
N PRO A 139 15.22 1.20 14.98
CA PRO A 139 14.40 2.22 15.63
C PRO A 139 13.48 2.96 14.65
N GLU A 140 13.81 2.97 13.36
CA GLU A 140 12.97 3.54 12.30
C GLU A 140 11.90 2.58 11.79
N SER A 141 11.88 1.32 12.25
CA SER A 141 10.86 0.36 11.83
C SER A 141 9.59 0.51 12.66
N ARG A 142 8.46 0.28 11.99
CA ARG A 142 7.13 0.16 12.61
C ARG A 142 6.96 -1.15 13.38
N PHE A 143 7.82 -2.15 13.12
CA PHE A 143 7.74 -3.48 13.70
C PHE A 143 8.91 -3.77 14.65
N PRO A 144 8.74 -4.70 15.61
CA PRO A 144 9.82 -5.06 16.54
C PRO A 144 11.05 -5.65 15.84
N GLU A 145 10.83 -6.40 14.75
CA GLU A 145 11.86 -7.09 13.98
C GLU A 145 11.68 -6.87 12.48
N VAL A 146 12.81 -6.76 11.79
CA VAL A 146 12.94 -6.72 10.32
C VAL A 146 13.88 -7.84 9.87
N ALA A 147 13.71 -8.32 8.63
CA ALA A 147 14.57 -9.36 8.07
C ALA A 147 15.77 -8.73 7.36
N ARG A 148 16.99 -9.16 7.70
CA ARG A 148 18.25 -8.74 7.09
C ARG A 148 18.84 -9.89 6.29
N LEU A 149 19.11 -9.67 5.01
CA LEU A 149 19.70 -10.66 4.11
C LEU A 149 21.22 -10.70 4.27
N GLU A 150 21.73 -11.81 4.79
CA GLU A 150 23.19 -12.05 4.93
C GLU A 150 23.80 -12.39 3.57
N ILE A 151 23.33 -13.47 2.93
CA ILE A 151 23.72 -13.85 1.57
C ILE A 151 22.79 -14.95 1.01
N VAL A 152 22.27 -14.80 -0.21
CA VAL A 152 21.55 -15.88 -0.92
C VAL A 152 21.81 -15.85 -2.42
N TRP A 153 21.61 -16.98 -3.10
CA TRP A 153 21.54 -17.03 -4.57
C TRP A 153 20.09 -16.93 -5.05
N TRP A 154 19.19 -17.65 -4.37
CA TRP A 154 17.76 -17.67 -4.63
C TRP A 154 17.06 -16.76 -3.63
N LEU A 155 16.44 -15.70 -4.12
CA LEU A 155 15.65 -14.77 -3.32
C LEU A 155 14.18 -14.92 -3.69
N GLU A 156 13.33 -15.23 -2.73
CA GLU A 156 11.90 -15.32 -2.93
C GLU A 156 11.20 -14.90 -1.65
N ILE A 157 10.40 -13.84 -1.75
CA ILE A 157 9.61 -13.27 -0.66
C ILE A 157 8.19 -13.13 -1.15
N TRP A 158 7.25 -13.69 -0.42
CA TRP A 158 5.84 -13.53 -0.73
C TRP A 158 4.99 -13.45 0.53
N GLY A 159 3.79 -12.91 0.39
CA GLY A 159 2.81 -12.83 1.45
C GLY A 159 1.41 -13.03 0.89
N THR A 160 0.46 -13.29 1.77
CA THR A 160 -0.95 -13.37 1.39
C THR A 160 -1.82 -12.52 2.29
N ILE A 161 -2.88 -11.96 1.71
CA ILE A 161 -3.89 -11.21 2.44
C ILE A 161 -5.28 -11.54 1.89
N ARG A 162 -6.25 -11.73 2.78
CA ARG A 162 -7.64 -11.97 2.37
C ARG A 162 -8.28 -10.67 1.88
N ALA A 163 -8.93 -10.69 0.73
CA ALA A 163 -9.64 -9.54 0.21
C ALA A 163 -10.76 -9.07 1.16
N GLY A 164 -11.44 -9.98 1.85
CA GLY A 164 -12.50 -9.65 2.81
C GLY A 164 -12.07 -8.85 4.04
N ILE A 165 -10.77 -8.75 4.35
CA ILE A 165 -10.31 -7.85 5.44
C ILE A 165 -10.01 -6.43 4.95
N LEU A 166 -9.87 -6.25 3.63
CA LEU A 166 -9.72 -4.96 2.97
C LEU A 166 -11.08 -4.25 2.84
N SER A 167 -11.07 -3.02 2.35
CA SER A 167 -12.33 -2.33 2.03
C SER A 167 -12.85 -2.83 0.67
N PRO A 168 -14.13 -3.23 0.54
CA PRO A 168 -14.66 -3.81 -0.69
C PRO A 168 -14.73 -2.79 -1.83
N LEU A 169 -14.82 -3.29 -3.07
CA LEU A 169 -14.94 -2.50 -4.30
C LEU A 169 -13.90 -1.37 -4.40
N THR A 170 -12.66 -1.65 -4.00
CA THR A 170 -11.58 -0.67 -3.93
C THR A 170 -10.35 -1.25 -4.63
N SER A 171 -9.70 -0.45 -5.46
CA SER A 171 -8.37 -0.80 -5.99
C SER A 171 -7.32 -0.55 -4.92
N TYR A 172 -6.42 -1.51 -4.75
CA TYR A 172 -5.28 -1.44 -3.85
C TYR A 172 -3.99 -1.59 -4.63
N THR A 173 -2.98 -0.87 -4.21
CA THR A 173 -1.61 -1.02 -4.69
C THR A 173 -0.75 -1.56 -3.54
N ALA A 174 0.05 -2.57 -3.83
CA ALA A 174 0.99 -3.16 -2.87
C ALA A 174 2.41 -2.64 -3.09
N TYR A 175 3.09 -2.32 -1.99
CA TYR A 175 4.43 -1.77 -1.99
C TYR A 175 5.35 -2.59 -1.10
N PHE A 176 6.44 -3.09 -1.66
CA PHE A 176 7.52 -3.71 -0.91
C PHE A 176 8.38 -2.61 -0.26
N VAL A 177 8.53 -2.66 1.06
CA VAL A 177 9.21 -1.62 1.84
C VAL A 177 10.48 -2.19 2.45
N TYR A 178 11.61 -1.57 2.11
CA TYR A 178 12.95 -2.12 2.40
C TYR A 178 14.04 -1.04 2.49
N LYS A 179 15.21 -1.43 2.95
CA LYS A 179 16.46 -0.65 2.94
C LYS A 179 17.57 -1.49 2.31
N LEU A 180 18.60 -0.80 1.83
CA LEU A 180 19.86 -1.41 1.39
C LEU A 180 20.97 -0.93 2.31
N GLU A 181 21.79 -1.85 2.79
CA GLU A 181 22.99 -1.54 3.59
C GLU A 181 24.11 -0.96 2.73
N GLU A 182 25.07 -0.23 3.32
CA GLU A 182 26.17 0.37 2.56
C GLU A 182 27.00 -0.64 1.74
N ASP A 183 27.10 -1.88 2.21
CA ASP A 183 27.81 -2.96 1.54
C ASP A 183 26.87 -3.98 0.86
N PHE A 184 25.68 -3.51 0.45
CA PHE A 184 24.74 -4.30 -0.35
C PHE A 184 25.41 -4.81 -1.64
N TYR A 185 24.90 -5.92 -2.15
CA TYR A 185 25.39 -6.50 -3.42
C TYR A 185 24.28 -7.26 -4.13
N GLY A 186 24.28 -7.20 -5.47
CA GLY A 186 23.37 -7.97 -6.32
C GLY A 186 22.05 -7.27 -6.67
N PHE A 187 21.83 -6.03 -6.22
CA PHE A 187 20.58 -5.28 -6.41
C PHE A 187 20.71 -4.05 -7.32
N ASP A 188 21.93 -3.57 -7.55
CA ASP A 188 22.27 -2.42 -8.38
C ASP A 188 22.41 -2.74 -9.86
N THR A 189 22.46 -4.01 -10.24
CA THR A 189 22.79 -4.42 -11.61
C THR A 189 21.69 -5.24 -12.28
N ARG A 190 20.65 -5.63 -11.54
CA ARG A 190 19.60 -6.53 -12.02
C ARG A 190 18.23 -6.13 -11.49
N TYR A 191 17.22 -6.50 -12.27
CA TYR A 191 15.83 -6.39 -11.90
C TYR A 191 15.37 -7.64 -11.15
N MET A 192 14.31 -7.48 -10.36
CA MET A 192 13.54 -8.53 -9.71
C MET A 192 12.22 -8.74 -10.48
N GLU A 193 11.66 -9.93 -10.35
CA GLU A 193 10.29 -10.21 -10.77
C GLU A 193 9.34 -9.90 -9.61
N VAL A 194 8.27 -9.15 -9.89
CA VAL A 194 7.24 -8.78 -8.91
C VAL A 194 5.85 -9.10 -9.44
N SER A 195 4.94 -9.48 -8.56
CA SER A 195 3.54 -9.69 -8.94
C SER A 195 2.57 -9.48 -7.78
N VAL A 196 1.34 -9.16 -8.17
CA VAL A 196 0.16 -9.15 -7.31
C VAL A 196 -0.93 -9.92 -8.06
N GLY A 197 -1.53 -10.92 -7.40
CA GLY A 197 -2.54 -11.76 -8.03
C GLY A 197 -3.35 -12.58 -7.03
N ILE A 198 -4.23 -13.44 -7.55
CA ILE A 198 -5.02 -14.34 -6.70
C ILE A 198 -4.21 -15.60 -6.45
N SER A 199 -4.04 -15.97 -5.18
CA SER A 199 -3.35 -17.18 -4.75
C SER A 199 -3.90 -18.42 -5.44
N GLY A 200 -3.03 -19.19 -6.09
CA GLY A 200 -3.38 -20.39 -6.85
C GLY A 200 -3.83 -20.13 -8.29
N VAL A 201 -3.89 -18.87 -8.72
CA VAL A 201 -4.04 -18.47 -10.12
C VAL A 201 -2.69 -18.01 -10.65
N GLU A 202 -2.34 -18.43 -11.87
CA GLU A 202 -1.11 -17.99 -12.52
C GLU A 202 -1.14 -16.46 -12.68
N SER A 203 -0.11 -15.79 -12.14
CA SER A 203 0.01 -14.34 -12.13
C SER A 203 1.12 -13.92 -13.09
N GLU A 204 0.88 -12.86 -13.85
CA GLU A 204 1.91 -12.27 -14.69
C GLU A 204 2.94 -11.55 -13.82
N MET A 205 4.23 -11.82 -14.08
CA MET A 205 5.33 -11.14 -13.42
C MET A 205 5.68 -9.86 -14.19
N GLN A 206 5.84 -8.79 -13.44
CA GLN A 206 6.43 -7.54 -13.91
C GLN A 206 7.87 -7.44 -13.45
N VAL A 207 8.61 -6.52 -14.06
CA VAL A 207 10.03 -6.33 -13.81
C VAL A 207 10.27 -5.03 -13.06
N ALA A 208 11.02 -5.10 -11.97
CA ALA A 208 11.26 -3.97 -11.08
C ALA A 208 12.71 -3.93 -10.54
N TYR A 209 13.27 -2.75 -10.34
CA TYR A 209 14.60 -2.60 -9.74
C TYR A 209 14.50 -2.30 -8.24
N LEU A 210 15.43 -2.84 -7.44
CA LEU A 210 15.56 -2.49 -6.02
C LEU A 210 16.57 -1.36 -5.77
N HIS A 211 17.35 -0.97 -6.78
CA HIS A 211 18.21 0.20 -6.70
C HIS A 211 17.63 1.34 -7.56
N PRO A 212 17.58 2.59 -7.06
CA PRO A 212 16.99 3.71 -7.81
C PRO A 212 17.78 4.09 -9.07
N GLU A 213 19.09 3.82 -9.08
CA GLU A 213 19.98 4.09 -10.20
C GLU A 213 20.74 2.80 -10.57
N PRO A 214 20.12 1.84 -11.27
CA PRO A 214 20.80 0.60 -11.58
C PRO A 214 21.95 0.85 -12.57
N GLN A 215 23.09 0.24 -12.30
CA GLN A 215 24.23 0.22 -13.21
C GLN A 215 23.99 -0.84 -14.29
N TYR A 216 24.07 -0.43 -15.54
CA TYR A 216 24.08 -1.38 -16.64
C TYR A 216 25.44 -2.09 -16.67
N VAL A 217 25.43 -3.36 -16.31
CA VAL A 217 26.59 -4.25 -16.47
C VAL A 217 26.25 -5.26 -17.57
N PRO A 218 26.95 -5.24 -18.73
CA PRO A 218 26.77 -6.26 -19.76
C PRO A 218 26.90 -7.65 -19.14
N GLU A 219 25.97 -8.54 -19.42
CA GLU A 219 25.84 -9.83 -18.74
C GLU A 219 27.10 -10.71 -18.83
N ASP A 220 27.87 -10.54 -19.90
CA ASP A 220 29.15 -11.21 -20.12
C ASP A 220 30.30 -10.73 -19.23
N SER A 221 30.14 -9.58 -18.56
CA SER A 221 31.15 -8.94 -17.73
C SER A 221 30.93 -9.12 -16.22
N TYR A 222 29.86 -9.80 -15.80
CA TYR A 222 29.59 -10.02 -14.38
C TYR A 222 30.49 -11.11 -13.80
N GLU A 223 31.68 -10.71 -13.34
CA GLU A 223 32.51 -11.52 -12.45
C GLU A 223 32.15 -11.18 -11.00
N SER A 224 31.32 -12.02 -10.38
CA SER A 224 31.07 -11.88 -8.95
C SER A 224 32.34 -12.22 -8.16
N PRO A 225 32.87 -11.30 -7.31
CA PRO A 225 34.10 -11.53 -6.56
C PRO A 225 33.97 -12.66 -5.52
N TYR A 226 32.74 -13.15 -5.27
CA TYR A 226 32.44 -14.25 -4.35
C TYR A 226 31.93 -15.51 -5.05
N SER A 227 31.83 -15.50 -6.39
CA SER A 227 31.49 -16.70 -7.14
C SER A 227 32.76 -17.45 -7.53
N PRO A 228 33.06 -18.60 -6.90
CA PRO A 228 34.05 -19.51 -7.48
C PRO A 228 33.59 -19.89 -8.90
N PRO A 229 34.51 -20.16 -9.85
CA PRO A 229 34.15 -20.64 -11.18
C PRO A 229 33.36 -21.94 -11.03
N SER A 230 32.04 -21.82 -11.11
CA SER A 230 31.09 -22.90 -10.89
C SER A 230 30.63 -23.41 -12.25
N PRO A 231 30.65 -24.73 -12.52
CA PRO A 231 30.09 -25.29 -13.74
C PRO A 231 28.59 -24.99 -13.91
N TYR A 232 27.91 -24.49 -12.88
CA TYR A 232 26.52 -24.00 -12.94
C TYR A 232 26.36 -22.58 -13.49
N GLN A 233 27.43 -21.78 -13.62
CA GLN A 233 27.36 -20.46 -14.27
C GLN A 233 26.93 -20.57 -15.74
N ALA A 234 27.32 -21.66 -16.41
CA ALA A 234 26.90 -21.96 -17.78
C ALA A 234 25.40 -22.28 -17.86
N PHE A 235 24.81 -22.88 -16.82
CA PHE A 235 23.38 -23.20 -16.77
C PHE A 235 22.52 -21.98 -16.49
N ALA A 236 22.94 -21.09 -15.58
CA ALA A 236 22.24 -19.83 -15.33
C ALA A 236 22.19 -18.91 -16.57
N ARG A 237 23.24 -18.94 -17.41
CA ARG A 237 23.28 -18.19 -18.68
C ARG A 237 22.36 -18.73 -19.77
N MET A 238 21.88 -19.98 -19.66
CA MET A 238 21.06 -20.63 -20.69
C MET A 238 19.56 -20.44 -20.49
N ASP A 239 19.10 -20.07 -19.28
CA ASP A 239 17.68 -19.99 -18.92
C ASP A 239 17.20 -18.55 -18.62
N MET A 240 18.07 -17.56 -18.85
CA MET A 240 17.67 -16.16 -18.89
C MET A 240 16.84 -15.98 -20.17
N GLY A 241 15.52 -15.90 -20.03
CA GLY A 241 14.63 -15.45 -21.09
C GLY A 241 15.12 -14.12 -21.69
N PRO A 242 14.63 -13.74 -22.89
CA PRO A 242 15.02 -12.48 -23.50
C PRO A 242 14.87 -11.33 -22.49
N TRP A 243 15.87 -10.46 -22.45
CA TRP A 243 15.79 -9.22 -21.67
C TRP A 243 14.44 -8.56 -21.93
N PRO A 244 13.77 -8.02 -20.90
CA PRO A 244 12.56 -7.24 -21.08
C PRO A 244 12.82 -6.21 -22.19
N ALA A 245 11.97 -6.21 -23.21
CA ALA A 245 12.18 -5.38 -24.39
C ALA A 245 12.23 -3.91 -23.96
N GLU A 246 12.84 -3.02 -24.76
CA GLU A 246 12.87 -1.57 -24.47
C GLU A 246 11.46 -0.94 -24.26
N SER A 247 10.39 -1.70 -24.53
CA SER A 247 8.98 -1.36 -24.27
C SER A 247 8.42 -1.77 -22.91
N ASP A 248 9.15 -2.51 -22.08
CA ASP A 248 8.66 -2.95 -20.77
C ASP A 248 8.73 -1.80 -19.77
N SER A 249 7.62 -1.51 -19.12
CA SER A 249 7.56 -0.47 -18.08
C SER A 249 8.30 -0.97 -16.84
N PHE A 250 9.55 -0.54 -16.68
CA PHE A 250 10.32 -0.81 -15.47
C PHE A 250 9.80 0.01 -14.30
N THR A 251 9.59 -0.67 -13.16
CA THR A 251 9.26 -0.01 -11.90
C THR A 251 10.55 0.25 -11.11
N PHE A 252 10.68 1.47 -10.60
CA PHE A 252 11.81 1.90 -9.77
C PHE A 252 11.35 2.23 -8.36
N PRO A 253 12.21 2.03 -7.35
CA PRO A 253 11.84 2.31 -5.98
C PRO A 253 11.84 3.81 -5.72
N LYS A 254 11.00 4.24 -4.77
CA LYS A 254 10.94 5.62 -4.30
C LYS A 254 11.44 5.67 -2.87
N LEU A 255 12.31 6.63 -2.57
CA LEU A 255 12.72 6.89 -1.18
C LEU A 255 11.60 7.65 -0.46
N ARG A 256 11.21 7.15 0.71
CA ARG A 256 10.20 7.74 1.58
C ARG A 256 10.83 8.72 2.57
N ASP A 257 9.99 9.57 3.16
CA ASP A 257 10.41 10.54 4.18
C ASP A 257 10.91 9.88 5.48
N ASP A 258 10.53 8.62 5.73
CA ASP A 258 10.98 7.80 6.86
C ASP A 258 12.32 7.07 6.60
N GLY A 259 12.91 7.29 5.41
CA GLY A 259 14.19 6.71 5.01
C GLY A 259 14.13 5.28 4.50
N TRP A 260 12.93 4.70 4.34
CA TRP A 260 12.74 3.41 3.67
C TRP A 260 12.53 3.62 2.16
N PHE A 261 12.93 2.65 1.35
CA PHE A 261 12.49 2.56 -0.04
C PHE A 261 11.12 1.87 -0.10
N GLU A 262 10.25 2.33 -0.99
CA GLU A 262 9.06 1.60 -1.42
C GLU A 262 9.15 1.24 -2.91
N LEU A 263 8.88 -0.02 -3.24
CA LEU A 263 8.78 -0.50 -4.61
C LEU A 263 7.36 -1.03 -4.86
N GLU A 264 6.70 -0.56 -5.90
CA GLU A 264 5.38 -1.04 -6.29
C GLU A 264 5.46 -2.47 -6.84
N LEU A 265 4.65 -3.37 -6.28
CA LEU A 265 4.54 -4.76 -6.73
C LEU A 265 3.43 -4.96 -7.76
N GLY A 266 2.42 -4.08 -7.74
CA GLY A 266 1.25 -4.14 -8.61
C GLY A 266 -0.04 -3.73 -7.90
N GLU A 267 -1.14 -3.81 -8.65
CA GLU A 267 -2.48 -3.44 -8.20
C GLU A 267 -3.44 -4.62 -8.20
N TYR A 268 -4.43 -4.58 -7.31
CA TYR A 268 -5.53 -5.54 -7.26
C TYR A 268 -6.84 -4.85 -6.87
N PHE A 269 -7.95 -5.31 -7.44
CA PHE A 269 -9.29 -4.80 -7.13
C PHE A 269 -10.09 -5.79 -6.27
N THR A 270 -10.57 -5.33 -5.12
CA THR A 270 -11.34 -6.14 -4.16
C THR A 270 -12.80 -6.33 -4.60
N GLY A 271 -13.00 -7.07 -5.69
CA GLY A 271 -14.32 -7.40 -6.22
C GLY A 271 -15.01 -8.59 -5.53
N ASN A 272 -14.21 -9.48 -4.94
CA ASN A 272 -14.68 -10.68 -4.24
C ASN A 272 -14.00 -10.79 -2.87
N GLU A 273 -14.77 -10.95 -1.81
CA GLU A 273 -14.27 -11.01 -0.42
C GLU A 273 -13.56 -12.34 -0.10
N ASP A 274 -13.90 -13.41 -0.84
CA ASP A 274 -13.33 -14.75 -0.67
C ASP A 274 -11.94 -14.90 -1.30
N ASP A 275 -11.50 -13.92 -2.10
CA ASP A 275 -10.20 -13.97 -2.74
C ASP A 275 -9.07 -13.90 -1.70
N CYS A 276 -8.03 -14.69 -1.93
CA CYS A 276 -6.77 -14.61 -1.21
C CYS A 276 -5.74 -13.99 -2.16
N ILE A 277 -5.30 -12.78 -1.87
CA ILE A 277 -4.37 -12.03 -2.71
C ILE A 277 -2.96 -12.45 -2.33
N GLU A 278 -2.17 -12.87 -3.31
CA GLU A 278 -0.75 -13.16 -3.18
C GLU A 278 0.08 -11.97 -3.67
N LEU A 279 1.07 -11.59 -2.89
CA LEU A 279 2.00 -10.49 -3.16
C LEU A 279 3.39 -11.10 -3.21
N ARG A 280 4.14 -10.94 -4.31
CA ARG A 280 5.42 -11.63 -4.50
C ARG A 280 6.49 -10.72 -5.07
N MET A 281 7.71 -10.90 -4.57
CA MET A 281 8.95 -10.40 -5.15
C MET A 281 9.97 -11.52 -5.15
N GLN A 282 10.62 -11.74 -6.29
CA GLN A 282 11.56 -12.84 -6.44
C GLN A 282 12.69 -12.53 -7.40
N ASP A 283 13.81 -13.18 -7.14
CA ASP A 283 14.89 -13.39 -8.08
C ASP A 283 15.48 -14.78 -7.85
N VAL A 284 14.90 -15.70 -8.62
CA VAL A 284 15.18 -17.15 -8.58
C VAL A 284 15.88 -17.65 -9.83
N LYS A 285 15.88 -16.83 -10.88
CA LYS A 285 16.47 -17.15 -12.18
C LYS A 285 17.92 -16.69 -12.25
N THR A 286 18.31 -15.67 -11.47
CA THR A 286 19.68 -15.21 -11.50
C THR A 286 20.57 -16.10 -10.64
N GLY A 287 21.61 -16.66 -11.25
CA GLY A 287 22.68 -17.36 -10.54
C GLY A 287 23.66 -16.39 -9.88
N CYS A 288 23.19 -15.32 -9.23
CA CYS A 288 24.04 -14.31 -8.58
C CYS A 288 23.73 -14.22 -7.08
N THR A 289 24.78 -14.11 -6.25
CA THR A 289 24.63 -13.87 -4.81
C THR A 289 24.09 -12.48 -4.53
N LYS A 290 23.29 -12.35 -3.48
CA LYS A 290 22.65 -11.11 -3.04
C LYS A 290 22.84 -10.95 -1.54
N ARG A 291 23.08 -9.74 -1.05
CA ARG A 291 23.25 -9.43 0.39
C ARG A 291 22.92 -7.98 0.71
N GLY A 292 22.66 -7.71 1.98
CA GLY A 292 22.45 -6.35 2.50
C GLY A 292 21.06 -5.78 2.21
N LEU A 293 20.07 -6.63 1.92
CA LEU A 293 18.66 -6.25 1.86
C LEU A 293 18.06 -6.28 3.26
N ILE A 294 17.45 -5.20 3.70
CA ILE A 294 16.68 -5.15 4.95
C ILE A 294 15.21 -4.97 4.60
N VAL A 295 14.37 -5.93 4.98
CA VAL A 295 12.94 -5.96 4.64
C VAL A 295 12.12 -5.55 5.86
N GLU A 296 11.36 -4.47 5.73
CA GLU A 296 10.33 -4.13 6.71
C GLU A 296 9.06 -4.95 6.45
N GLY A 297 8.66 -5.07 5.18
CA GLY A 297 7.55 -5.90 4.75
C GLY A 297 6.81 -5.35 3.53
N ILE A 298 5.49 -5.55 3.47
CA ILE A 298 4.65 -5.11 2.34
C ILE A 298 3.49 -4.23 2.83
N GLU A 299 3.43 -3.00 2.33
CA GLU A 299 2.37 -2.03 2.58
C GLU A 299 1.28 -2.10 1.50
N ILE A 300 0.02 -2.17 1.91
CA ILE A 300 -1.15 -2.30 1.03
C ILE A 300 -2.05 -1.10 1.30
N ARG A 301 -2.13 -0.20 0.32
CA ARG A 301 -2.90 1.04 0.42
C ARG A 301 -3.87 1.19 -0.77
N PRO A 302 -5.03 1.83 -0.56
CA PRO A 302 -5.95 2.14 -1.65
C PRO A 302 -5.23 2.94 -2.74
N SER A 303 -5.43 2.56 -4.00
CA SER A 303 -4.93 3.31 -5.14
C SER A 303 -5.66 4.65 -5.23
N CYS A 304 -4.93 5.76 -5.34
CA CYS A 304 -5.55 7.04 -5.62
C CYS A 304 -6.02 7.06 -7.08
N MET A 305 -7.33 7.27 -7.32
CA MET A 305 -7.87 7.65 -8.63
C MET A 305 -7.58 9.12 -8.94
#